data_AF-A0A962KHK5-F1
#
_entry.id   AF-A0A962KHK5-F1
#
_cell.length_a   1.000
_cell.length_b   1.000
_cell.length_c   1.000
_cell.angle_alpha   90.00
_cell.angle_beta   90.00
_cell.angle_gamma   90.00
#
_symmetry.space_group_name_H-M   'P 1'
#
loop_
_entity.id
_entity.type
_entity.pdbx_description
1 polymer ?
#
loop_
_entity_poly.entity_id
_entity_poly.type
_entity_poly.pdbx_seq_one_letter_code
_entity_poly.pdbx_strand_id
1 'polypeptide(L)' 'MATMNISLPDPMREWVEAQSESGLYSNNSDYVRDLIRKDQLRAKKIEAMQAAITQGLESGIAEGFDMENLQEEMDKE' A
#
# COMPACT_ATOMS: atom_id res chain seq x y z
N MET A 1 -24.38 3.74 -8.86
CA MET A 1 -23.57 3.38 -7.67
C MET A 1 -24.35 2.37 -6.84
N ALA A 2 -23.70 1.34 -6.30
CA ALA A 2 -24.31 0.50 -5.28
C ALA A 2 -24.32 1.25 -3.94
N THR A 3 -25.45 1.22 -3.23
CA THR A 3 -25.58 1.84 -1.91
C THR A 3 -25.20 0.81 -0.85
N MET A 4 -24.30 1.18 0.05
CA MET A 4 -23.89 0.35 1.18
C MET A 4 -24.10 1.14 2.47
N ASN A 5 -24.94 0.62 3.37
CA ASN A 5 -25.18 1.21 4.68
C ASN A 5 -24.18 0.63 5.68
N ILE A 6 -23.48 1.50 6.41
CA ILE A 6 -22.50 1.11 7.42
C ILE A 6 -22.88 1.82 8.72
N SER A 7 -23.05 1.05 9.80
CA SER A 7 -23.22 1.60 11.14
C SER A 7 -21.85 1.75 11.81
N LEU A 8 -21.57 2.96 12.31
CA LEU A 8 -20.33 3.28 13.00
C LEU A 8 -20.64 3.71 14.45
N PRO A 9 -19.80 3.34 15.44
CA PRO A 9 -19.84 3.94 16.76
C PRO A 9 -19.64 5.46 16.71
N ASP A 10 -20.19 6.19 17.69
CA ASP A 10 -20.15 7.66 17.72
C ASP A 10 -18.74 8.25 17.50
N PRO A 11 -17.67 7.76 18.15
CA PRO A 11 -16.32 8.31 17.92
C PRO A 11 -15.83 8.16 16.47
N MET A 12 -16.21 7.07 15.80
CA MET A 12 -15.83 6.83 14.41
C MET A 12 -16.64 7.70 13.45
N ARG A 13 -17.93 7.91 13.75
CA ARG A 13 -18.79 8.81 12.98
C ARG A 13 -18.27 10.25 13.04
N GLU A 14 -17.98 10.75 14.24
CA GLU A 14 -17.42 12.09 14.46
C GLU A 14 -16.09 12.28 13.72
N TRP A 15 -15.23 11.25 13.74
CA TRP A 15 -13.99 11.28 12.96
C TRP A 15 -14.25 11.44 11.46
N VAL A 16 -15.15 10.61 10.89
CA VAL A 16 -15.48 10.65 9.47
C VAL A 16 -16.10 12.00 9.07
N GLU A 17 -16.95 12.57 9.91
CA GLU A 17 -17.54 13.90 9.71
C GLU A 17 -16.46 14.99 9.70
N ALA A 18 -15.54 14.98 10.67
CA ALA A 18 -14.43 15.95 10.70
C ALA A 18 -13.54 15.87 9.45
N GLN A 19 -13.36 14.68 8.87
CA GLN A 19 -12.62 14.53 7.61
C GLN A 19 -13.35 15.15 6.42
N SER A 20 -14.67 15.04 6.35
CA SER A 20 -15.44 15.67 5.27
C SER A 20 -15.52 17.20 5.43
N GLU A 21 -15.53 17.71 6.65
CA GLU A 21 -15.48 19.15 6.95
C GLU A 21 -14.12 19.81 6.63
N SER A 22 -13.04 19.03 6.58
CA SER A 22 -11.69 19.54 6.24
C SER A 22 -11.56 20.11 4.82
N GLY A 23 -12.58 19.92 3.97
CA GLY A 23 -12.59 20.36 2.56
C GLY A 23 -11.83 19.42 1.61
N LEU A 24 -11.16 18.39 2.13
CA LEU A 24 -10.47 17.38 1.32
C LEU A 24 -11.42 16.37 0.66
N TYR A 25 -12.60 16.16 1.24
CA TYR A 25 -13.58 15.18 0.77
C TYR A 25 -14.95 15.83 0.62
N SER A 26 -15.68 15.48 -0.45
CA SER A 26 -16.99 16.10 -0.72
C SER A 26 -18.12 15.58 0.18
N ASN A 27 -17.95 14.39 0.76
CA ASN A 27 -18.89 13.79 1.72
C ASN A 27 -18.23 12.59 2.44
N ASN A 28 -18.90 12.09 3.48
CA ASN A 28 -18.45 10.93 4.26
C ASN A 28 -18.19 9.68 3.39
N SER A 29 -19.04 9.43 2.38
CA SER A 29 -18.85 8.28 1.49
C SER A 29 -17.60 8.43 0.61
N ASP A 30 -17.18 9.64 0.29
CA ASP A 30 -15.95 9.89 -0.49
C ASP A 30 -14.70 9.56 0.34
N TYR A 31 -14.68 10.00 1.60
CA TYR A 31 -13.65 9.60 2.56
C TYR A 31 -13.56 8.07 2.71
N VAL A 32 -14.70 7.40 2.89
CA VAL A 32 -14.73 5.93 3.01
C VAL A 32 -14.23 5.24 1.73
N ARG A 33 -14.58 5.75 0.53
CA ARG A 33 -14.05 5.20 -0.74
C ARG A 33 -12.54 5.38 -0.83
N ASP A 34 -12.01 6.51 -0.40
CA ASP A 34 -10.57 6.74 -0.37
C ASP A 34 -9.85 5.80 0.60
N LEU A 35 -10.42 5.56 1.79
CA LEU A 35 -9.89 4.56 2.72
C LEU A 35 -9.85 3.16 2.10
N ILE A 36 -10.90 2.74 1.39
CA ILE A 36 -10.92 1.45 0.69
C ILE A 36 -9.82 1.38 -0.38
N ARG A 37 -9.60 2.47 -1.15
CA ARG A 37 -8.51 2.52 -2.15
C ARG A 37 -7.14 2.41 -1.48
N LYS A 38 -6.93 3.14 -0.38
CA LYS A 38 -5.67 3.10 0.39
C LYS A 38 -5.41 1.70 0.95
N ASP A 39 -6.45 1.04 1.45
CA ASP A 39 -6.37 -0.34 1.95
C ASP A 39 -5.98 -1.32 0.82
N GLN A 40 -6.67 -1.27 -0.32
CA GLN A 40 -6.33 -2.09 -1.48
C GLN A 40 -4.90 -1.86 -1.98
N LEU A 41 -4.45 -0.61 -2.02
CA LEU A 41 -3.08 -0.28 -2.42
C LEU A 41 -2.06 -0.82 -1.42
N ARG A 42 -2.34 -0.73 -0.12
CA ARG A 42 -1.47 -1.29 0.92
C ARG A 42 -1.38 -2.80 0.80
N ALA A 43 -2.51 -3.49 0.62
CA ALA A 43 -2.55 -4.93 0.43
C ALA A 43 -1.71 -5.36 -0.78
N LYS A 44 -1.89 -4.71 -1.94
CA LYS A 44 -1.10 -4.97 -3.15
C LYS A 44 0.40 -4.73 -2.96
N LYS A 45 0.78 -3.69 -2.23
CA LYS A 45 2.20 -3.42 -1.93
C LYS A 45 2.81 -4.52 -1.06
N ILE A 46 2.07 -5.00 -0.06
CA ILE A 46 2.52 -6.09 0.80
C ILE A 46 2.66 -7.38 -0.02
N GLU A 47 1.68 -7.69 -0.85
CA GLU A 47 1.72 -8.86 -1.74
C GLU A 47 2.93 -8.80 -2.69
N ALA A 48 3.15 -7.67 -3.35
CA ALA A 48 4.30 -7.48 -4.24
C ALA A 48 5.64 -7.62 -3.50
N MET A 49 5.75 -7.06 -2.29
CA MET A 49 6.94 -7.19 -1.46
C MET A 49 7.19 -8.64 -1.05
N GLN A 50 6.14 -9.36 -0.63
CA GLN A 50 6.24 -10.78 -0.26
C GLN A 50 6.65 -11.62 -1.46
N ALA A 51 6.08 -11.38 -2.64
CA ALA A 51 6.47 -12.07 -3.87
C ALA A 51 7.94 -11.83 -4.22
N ALA A 52 8.42 -10.59 -4.12
CA ALA A 52 9.83 -10.26 -4.36
C ALA A 52 10.77 -10.94 -3.36
N ILE A 53 10.39 -11.01 -2.07
CA ILE A 53 11.16 -11.74 -1.05
C ILE A 53 11.20 -13.23 -1.37
N THR A 54 10.06 -13.84 -1.69
CA THR A 54 9.99 -15.26 -2.07
C THR A 54 10.87 -15.54 -3.27
N GLN A 55 10.79 -14.71 -4.32
CA GLN A 55 11.66 -14.84 -5.50
C GLN A 55 13.15 -14.74 -5.12
N GLY A 56 13.51 -13.82 -4.23
CA GLY A 56 14.88 -13.70 -3.72
C GLY A 56 15.34 -14.94 -2.96
N LEU A 57 14.50 -15.51 -2.10
CA LEU A 57 14.81 -16.75 -1.37
C LEU A 57 14.93 -17.96 -2.30
N GLU A 58 14.06 -18.06 -3.31
CA GLU A 58 14.09 -19.12 -4.31
C GLU A 58 15.25 -18.99 -5.29
N SER A 59 15.84 -17.79 -5.43
CA SER A 59 17.02 -17.55 -6.27
C SER A 59 18.31 -18.19 -5.72
N GLY A 60 18.25 -18.74 -4.50
CA GLY A 60 19.36 -19.44 -3.86
C GLY A 60 20.15 -18.55 -2.90
N ILE A 61 21.20 -19.11 -2.31
CA ILE A 61 22.07 -18.39 -1.37
C ILE A 61 23.05 -17.56 -2.20
N ALA A 62 23.11 -16.26 -1.92
CA ALA A 62 24.12 -15.39 -2.50
C ALA A 62 25.51 -15.78 -1.98
N GLU A 63 26.43 -16.09 -2.89
CA GLU A 63 27.83 -16.40 -2.60
C GLU A 63 28.74 -15.32 -3.22
N GLY A 64 29.79 -14.92 -2.49
CA GLY A 64 30.84 -14.06 -3.04
C GLY A 64 30.42 -12.63 -3.39
N PHE A 65 29.42 -12.05 -2.70
CA PHE A 65 28.97 -10.68 -2.95
C PHE A 65 30.10 -9.66 -2.73
N ASP A 66 30.47 -8.97 -3.81
CA ASP A 66 31.42 -7.86 -3.83
C ASP A 66 30.83 -6.70 -4.64
N MET A 67 30.68 -5.56 -3.99
CA MET A 67 30.05 -4.38 -4.57
C MET A 67 30.89 -3.75 -5.69
N GLU A 68 32.22 -3.83 -5.61
CA GLU A 68 33.13 -3.23 -6.60
C GLU A 68 33.06 -4.03 -7.92
N ASN A 69 33.12 -5.36 -7.82
CA ASN A 69 32.95 -6.26 -8.97
C ASN A 69 31.56 -6.15 -9.62
N LEU A 70 30.49 -6.07 -8.80
CA LEU A 70 29.13 -5.90 -9.32
C LEU A 70 29.00 -4.61 -10.15
N GLN A 71 29.58 -3.50 -9.66
CA GLN A 71 29.48 -2.22 -10.34
C GLN A 71 30.29 -2.21 -11.65
N GLU A 72 31.47 -2.85 -11.67
CA GLU A 72 32.24 -3.02 -12.91
C GLU A 72 31.52 -3.89 -13.97
N GLU A 73 30.73 -4.89 -13.56
CA GLU A 73 29.92 -5.69 -14.48
C GLU A 73 28.77 -4.89 -15.06
N MET A 74 28.07 -4.11 -14.23
CA MET A 74 26.96 -3.26 -14.67
C MET A 74 27.39 -2.13 -15.62
N ASP A 75 28.61 -1.60 -15.45
CA ASP A 75 29.15 -0.54 -16.32
C ASP A 75 29.66 -1.08 -17.68
N LYS A 76 29.79 -2.41 -17.83
CA LYS A 76 30.22 -3.08 -19.08
C LYS A 76 29.05 -3.50 -19.99
N GLU A 77 27.82 -3.56 -19.47
CA GLU A 77 26.57 -3.80 -20.23
C GLU A 77 26.00 -2.52 -20.85
#